data_AF-A0A3R7XNS4-F1
#
_entry.id   AF-A0A3R7XNS4-F1
#
_cell.length_a   1.000
_cell.length_b   1.000
_cell.length_c   1.000
_cell.angle_alpha   90.00
_cell.angle_beta   90.00
_cell.angle_gamma   90.00
#
_symmetry.space_group_name_H-M   'P 1'
#
loop_
_entity.id
_entity.type
_entity.pdbx_description
1 polymer ?
#
loop_
_entity_poly.entity_id
_entity_poly.type
_entity_poly.pdbx_seq_one_letter_code
_entity_poly.pdbx_strand_id
1 'polypeptide(L)'
;MMCRRFALSGHEQLNESDNLVSRDEQEALLRSLLKFRAAVREEALRDPKNLSNTRVLALCDSLRNEELPQLGIQIEDLGPGSSVFKLLSLAEREASQRAEPVDKTMNEDGEVALRLRKKQQELEMLMQIPPSEFFKESPEFAGRFDTFDANGFPTLEDGESLKKSQRKKLAKKLAKHENSYAKYWKTRDNGQ
;
A
#
# COMPACT_ATOMS: atom_id res chain seq x y z
N MET A 1 46.27 52.06 -17.35
CA MET A 1 45.23 51.00 -17.30
C MET A 1 44.32 51.19 -18.51
N MET A 2 44.48 50.37 -19.55
CA MET A 2 43.78 50.52 -20.83
C MET A 2 42.54 49.63 -20.85
N CYS A 3 41.35 50.23 -20.83
CA CYS A 3 40.12 49.56 -21.26
C CYS A 3 40.16 49.37 -22.78
N ARG A 4 40.25 48.13 -23.26
CA ARG A 4 40.00 47.80 -24.66
C ARG A 4 38.74 46.96 -24.75
N ARG A 5 37.71 47.57 -25.35
CA ARG A 5 36.49 46.92 -25.83
C ARG A 5 36.90 45.83 -26.82
N PHE A 6 36.52 44.59 -26.56
CA PHE A 6 36.63 43.53 -27.55
C PHE A 6 35.38 43.52 -28.43
N ALA A 7 35.63 43.72 -29.72
CA ALA A 7 34.64 43.68 -30.77
C ALA A 7 34.14 42.24 -30.99
N LEU A 8 32.82 42.08 -31.09
CA LEU A 8 32.18 40.87 -31.60
C LEU A 8 32.35 40.86 -33.12
N SER A 9 33.24 40.00 -33.63
CA SER A 9 33.28 39.58 -35.03
C SER A 9 34.06 38.28 -35.09
N GLY A 10 33.34 37.17 -35.24
CA GLY A 10 33.95 35.85 -35.30
C GLY A 10 32.89 34.78 -35.39
N HIS A 11 32.47 34.52 -36.63
CA HIS A 11 31.74 33.32 -37.01
C HIS A 11 32.69 32.14 -36.80
N GLU A 12 32.74 31.56 -35.59
CA GLU A 12 33.40 30.28 -35.36
C GLU A 12 32.36 29.18 -35.40
N GLN A 13 32.34 28.47 -36.53
CA GLN A 13 31.91 27.10 -36.63
C GLN A 13 32.70 26.28 -35.62
N LEU A 14 32.17 26.09 -34.42
CA LEU A 14 32.57 24.97 -33.59
C LEU A 14 31.73 23.77 -34.04
N ASN A 15 32.34 22.98 -34.92
CA ASN A 15 32.11 21.55 -35.00
C ASN A 15 32.41 20.96 -33.61
N GLU A 16 31.45 21.03 -32.71
CA GLU A 16 31.40 20.12 -31.56
C GLU A 16 30.66 18.89 -32.06
N SER A 17 31.41 18.01 -32.73
CA SER A 17 30.99 16.62 -32.89
C SER A 17 30.88 16.04 -31.48
N ASP A 18 29.70 16.25 -30.90
CA ASP A 18 29.23 15.69 -29.65
C ASP A 18 29.64 14.21 -29.63
N ASN A 19 30.58 13.89 -28.74
CA ASN A 19 31.06 12.55 -28.49
C ASN A 19 29.94 11.80 -27.71
N LEU A 20 28.84 11.53 -28.40
CA LEU A 20 27.72 10.77 -27.86
C LEU A 20 28.20 9.34 -27.62
N VAL A 21 27.96 8.84 -26.41
CA VAL A 21 28.20 7.43 -26.03
C VAL A 21 27.62 6.53 -27.11
N SER A 22 28.43 5.63 -27.67
CA SER A 22 27.99 4.73 -28.74
C SER A 22 26.81 3.88 -28.25
N ARG A 23 25.92 3.46 -29.16
CA ARG A 23 24.82 2.55 -28.82
C ARG A 23 25.34 1.31 -28.09
N ASP A 24 26.50 0.79 -28.50
CA ASP A 24 27.12 -0.39 -27.89
C ASP A 24 27.61 -0.12 -26.45
N GLU A 25 28.11 1.10 -26.18
CA GLU A 25 28.52 1.52 -24.84
C GLU A 25 27.32 1.77 -23.92
N GLN A 26 26.21 2.29 -24.47
CA GLN A 26 24.93 2.42 -23.76
C GLN A 26 24.38 1.05 -23.37
N GLU A 27 24.42 0.08 -24.29
CA GLU A 27 24.04 -1.30 -23.99
C GLU A 27 24.96 -1.94 -22.95
N ALA A 28 26.27 -1.69 -23.02
CA ALA A 28 27.23 -2.17 -22.03
C ALA A 28 26.96 -1.59 -20.64
N LEU A 29 26.62 -0.29 -20.56
CA LEU A 29 26.21 0.36 -19.31
C LEU A 29 24.95 -0.28 -18.72
N LEU A 30 23.93 -0.55 -19.55
CA LEU A 30 22.69 -1.20 -19.11
C LEU A 30 22.95 -2.63 -18.60
N ARG A 31 23.81 -3.39 -19.28
CA ARG A 31 24.25 -4.72 -18.81
C ARG A 31 24.96 -4.64 -17.46
N SER A 32 25.82 -3.63 -17.27
CA SER A 32 26.50 -3.39 -16.00
C SER A 32 25.51 -3.04 -14.88
N LEU A 33 24.52 -2.18 -15.16
CA LEU A 33 23.46 -1.81 -14.21
C LEU A 33 22.61 -3.02 -13.80
N LEU A 34 22.24 -3.89 -14.75
CA LEU A 34 21.52 -5.12 -14.48
C LEU A 34 22.30 -6.06 -13.56
N LYS A 35 23.60 -6.23 -13.83
CA LYS A 35 24.50 -7.03 -12.98
C LYS A 35 24.60 -6.46 -11.57
N PHE A 36 24.72 -5.15 -11.44
CA PHE A 36 24.72 -4.47 -10.15
C PHE A 36 23.40 -4.69 -9.39
N ARG A 37 22.25 -4.46 -10.04
CA ARG A 37 20.92 -4.70 -9.44
C ARG A 37 20.77 -6.15 -8.99
N ALA A 38 21.21 -7.11 -9.80
CA ALA A 38 21.14 -8.53 -9.46
C ALA A 38 21.96 -8.85 -8.19
N ALA A 39 23.19 -8.35 -8.09
CA ALA A 39 24.05 -8.53 -6.91
C ALA A 39 23.46 -7.88 -5.66
N VAL A 40 22.91 -6.66 -5.77
CA VAL A 40 22.26 -5.94 -4.66
C VAL A 40 21.03 -6.71 -4.18
N ARG A 41 20.20 -7.23 -5.10
CA ARG A 41 19.03 -8.05 -4.74
C ARG A 41 19.45 -9.33 -4.06
N GLU A 42 20.48 -10.01 -4.56
CA GLU A 42 21.00 -11.23 -3.93
C GLU A 42 21.45 -10.97 -2.49
N GLU A 43 22.20 -9.89 -2.25
CA GLU A 43 22.65 -9.52 -0.90
C GLU A 43 21.46 -9.21 0.03
N ALA A 44 20.49 -8.42 -0.45
CA ALA A 44 19.31 -8.07 0.34
C ALA A 44 18.42 -9.29 0.66
N LEU A 45 18.36 -10.28 -0.24
CA LEU A 45 17.59 -11.51 -0.04
C LEU A 45 18.22 -12.47 0.98
N ARG A 46 19.49 -12.29 1.38
CA ARG A 46 20.12 -13.12 2.42
C ARG A 46 19.50 -12.91 3.81
N ASP A 47 19.05 -11.71 4.12
CA ASP A 47 18.33 -11.40 5.36
C ASP A 47 17.06 -10.58 5.08
N PRO A 48 15.94 -11.23 4.73
CA PRO A 48 14.70 -10.56 4.37
C PRO A 48 13.96 -9.96 5.57
N LYS A 49 14.38 -10.26 6.81
CA LYS A 49 13.74 -9.73 8.02
C LYS A 49 14.25 -8.33 8.38
N ASN A 50 15.37 -7.92 7.78
CA ASN A 50 15.92 -6.59 7.97
C ASN A 50 15.14 -5.55 7.15
N LEU A 51 14.56 -4.55 7.83
CA LEU A 51 13.80 -3.47 7.19
C LEU A 51 14.61 -2.71 6.13
N SER A 52 15.92 -2.58 6.32
CA SER A 52 16.81 -1.91 5.35
C SER A 52 16.90 -2.71 4.06
N ASN A 53 17.00 -4.05 4.15
CA ASN A 53 17.03 -4.93 2.98
C ASN A 53 15.70 -4.91 2.23
N THR A 54 14.57 -4.90 2.95
CA THR A 54 13.25 -4.70 2.34
C THR A 54 13.18 -3.38 1.58
N ARG A 55 13.73 -2.29 2.14
CA ARG A 55 13.77 -0.98 1.47
C ARG A 55 14.65 -0.99 0.22
N VAL A 56 15.80 -1.65 0.27
CA VAL A 56 16.69 -1.82 -0.89
C VAL A 56 16.02 -2.59 -2.02
N LEU A 57 15.29 -3.67 -1.70
CA LEU A 57 14.52 -4.42 -2.69
C LEU A 57 13.42 -3.56 -3.33
N ALA A 58 12.71 -2.78 -2.52
CA ALA A 58 11.69 -1.84 -3.03
C ALA A 58 12.29 -0.78 -3.97
N LEU A 59 13.48 -0.24 -3.67
CA LEU A 59 14.18 0.69 -4.57
C LEU A 59 14.57 -0.01 -5.89
N CYS A 60 15.01 -1.27 -5.84
CA CYS A 60 15.32 -2.05 -7.03
C CYS A 60 14.08 -2.36 -7.89
N ASP A 61 12.90 -2.45 -7.29
CA ASP A 61 11.62 -2.65 -7.98
C ASP A 61 11.09 -1.33 -8.57
N SER A 62 11.22 -0.20 -7.87
CA SER A 62 10.89 1.13 -8.40
C SER A 62 11.74 1.46 -9.64
N LEU A 63 13.06 1.20 -9.59
CA LEU A 63 13.92 1.35 -10.77
C LEU A 63 13.44 0.49 -11.95
N ARG A 64 13.03 -0.76 -11.71
CA ARG A 64 12.58 -1.70 -12.76
C ARG A 64 11.23 -1.31 -13.37
N ASN A 65 10.28 -0.88 -12.55
CA ASN A 65 8.88 -0.73 -12.94
C ASN A 65 8.50 0.71 -13.27
N GLU A 66 9.19 1.71 -12.71
CA GLU A 66 8.81 3.12 -12.82
C GLU A 66 9.82 3.88 -13.67
N GLU A 67 11.10 3.87 -13.28
CA GLU A 67 12.12 4.72 -13.88
C GLU A 67 12.64 4.25 -15.25
N LEU A 68 12.84 2.94 -15.44
CA LEU A 68 13.36 2.40 -16.70
C LEU A 68 12.30 2.31 -17.81
N PRO A 69 11.03 1.94 -17.55
CA PRO A 69 9.98 1.90 -18.57
C PRO A 69 9.60 3.30 -19.10
N GLN A 70 9.43 4.27 -18.20
CA GLN A 70 10.39 5.37 -18.16
C GLN A 70 10.94 5.84 -19.48
N LEU A 71 12.14 5.34 -19.75
CA LEU A 71 13.09 5.62 -20.82
C LEU A 71 12.91 4.67 -22.01
N GLY A 72 11.90 3.81 -22.01
CA GLY A 72 11.71 2.76 -23.01
C GLY A 72 12.56 1.53 -22.75
N ILE A 73 12.99 1.29 -21.51
CA ILE A 73 13.84 0.17 -21.14
C ILE A 73 13.03 -0.75 -20.22
N GLN A 74 12.79 -1.98 -20.65
CA GLN A 74 12.07 -2.97 -19.87
C GLN A 74 13.03 -4.07 -19.41
N ILE A 75 13.00 -4.41 -18.12
CA ILE A 75 13.82 -5.51 -17.56
C ILE A 75 12.95 -6.75 -17.33
N GLU A 76 13.42 -7.88 -17.87
CA GLU A 76 12.89 -9.21 -17.62
C GLU A 76 13.89 -10.00 -16.77
N ASP A 77 13.45 -10.41 -15.57
CA ASP A 77 14.22 -11.27 -14.67
C ASP A 77 13.98 -12.74 -15.07
N LEU A 78 14.99 -13.42 -15.66
CA LEU A 78 14.88 -14.79 -16.14
C LEU A 78 15.19 -15.84 -15.06
N GLY A 79 15.88 -15.44 -13.99
CA GLY A 79 16.24 -16.31 -12.88
C GLY A 79 17.14 -15.63 -11.84
N PRO A 80 17.59 -16.35 -10.80
CA PRO A 80 18.48 -15.79 -9.79
C PRO A 80 19.79 -15.33 -10.44
N GLY A 81 20.07 -14.04 -10.37
CA GLY A 81 21.29 -13.44 -10.94
C GLY A 81 21.27 -13.19 -12.45
N SER A 82 20.17 -13.51 -13.16
CA SER A 82 20.07 -13.35 -14.61
C SER A 82 18.88 -12.47 -14.98
N SER A 83 19.19 -11.29 -15.52
CA SER A 83 18.22 -10.32 -16.01
C SER A 83 18.61 -9.88 -17.41
N VAL A 84 17.62 -9.77 -18.29
CA VAL A 84 17.76 -9.24 -19.64
C VAL A 84 16.95 -7.96 -19.77
N PHE A 85 17.33 -7.10 -20.72
CA PHE A 85 16.57 -5.89 -21.02
C PHE A 85 16.09 -5.89 -22.47
N LYS A 86 14.93 -5.28 -22.68
CA LYS A 86 14.36 -4.98 -23.99
C LYS A 86 14.26 -3.48 -24.14
N LEU A 87 14.76 -2.96 -25.25
CA LEU A 87 14.54 -1.58 -25.67
C LEU A 87 13.22 -1.52 -26.44
N LEU A 88 12.28 -0.75 -25.91
CA LEU A 88 10.96 -0.52 -26.51
C LEU A 88 11.02 0.68 -27.44
N SER A 89 10.32 0.58 -28.57
CA SER A 89 10.09 1.74 -29.45
C SER A 89 9.15 2.77 -28.79
N LEU A 90 9.15 4.01 -29.29
CA LEU A 90 8.26 5.08 -28.81
C LEU A 90 6.78 4.65 -28.80
N ALA A 91 6.34 3.92 -29.84
CA ALA A 91 4.97 3.42 -29.94
C ALA A 91 4.65 2.36 -28.88
N GLU A 92 5.58 1.45 -28.58
CA GLU A 92 5.42 0.45 -27.51
C GLU A 92 5.47 1.09 -26.12
N ARG A 93 6.26 2.16 -25.94
CA ARG A 93 6.34 2.93 -24.68
C ARG A 93 5.03 3.63 -24.37
N GLU A 94 4.40 4.27 -25.36
CA GLU A 94 3.07 4.86 -25.20
C GLU A 94 1.98 3.80 -24.99
N ALA A 95 2.07 2.66 -25.65
CA ALA A 95 1.14 1.54 -25.44
C ALA A 95 1.27 0.94 -24.03
N SER A 96 2.50 0.77 -23.52
CA SER A 96 2.75 0.27 -22.17
C SER A 96 2.27 1.26 -21.11
N GLN A 97 2.47 2.57 -21.31
CA GLN A 97 1.93 3.60 -20.42
C GLN A 97 0.40 3.68 -20.43
N ARG A 98 -0.24 3.39 -21.58
CA ARG A 98 -1.71 3.28 -21.68
C ARG A 98 -2.26 1.95 -21.18
N ALA A 99 -1.43 0.91 -21.12
CA ALA A 99 -1.75 -0.43 -20.63
C ALA A 99 -1.36 -0.64 -19.17
N GLU A 100 -0.77 0.36 -18.51
CA GLU A 100 -0.64 0.38 -17.06
C GLU A 100 -2.04 0.14 -16.46
N PRO A 101 -2.24 -0.94 -15.69
CA PRO A 101 -3.45 -1.04 -14.91
C PRO A 101 -3.39 0.11 -13.91
N VAL A 102 -4.47 0.86 -13.81
CA VAL A 102 -4.78 1.83 -12.75
C VAL A 102 -4.72 1.20 -11.33
N ASP A 103 -4.16 0.00 -11.16
CA ASP A 103 -4.59 -0.87 -10.07
C ASP A 103 -3.63 -2.02 -9.72
N LYS A 104 -2.39 -1.74 -9.31
CA LYS A 104 -1.58 -2.74 -8.55
C LYS A 104 -0.80 -2.22 -7.36
N THR A 105 -0.47 -0.94 -7.28
CA THR A 105 0.11 -0.34 -6.05
C THR A 105 -0.94 0.31 -5.15
N MET A 106 -2.17 0.51 -5.64
CA MET A 106 -3.32 0.89 -4.81
C MET A 106 -4.12 -0.30 -4.27
N ASN A 107 -3.93 -1.52 -4.75
CA ASN A 107 -4.81 -2.63 -4.40
C ASN A 107 -4.40 -3.38 -3.13
N GLU A 108 -3.12 -3.55 -2.83
CA GLU A 108 -2.71 -4.25 -1.60
C GLU A 108 -2.73 -3.31 -0.40
N ASP A 109 -2.20 -2.09 -0.54
CA ASP A 109 -2.30 -1.05 0.50
C ASP A 109 -3.71 -0.46 0.60
N GLY A 110 -4.44 -0.36 -0.51
CA GLY A 110 -5.83 0.10 -0.51
C GLY A 110 -6.80 -0.95 0.02
N GLU A 111 -6.67 -2.25 -0.28
CA GLU A 111 -7.50 -3.26 0.39
C GLU A 111 -7.22 -3.30 1.89
N VAL A 112 -5.95 -3.24 2.32
CA VAL A 112 -5.62 -3.24 3.75
C VAL A 112 -6.12 -1.95 4.42
N ALA A 113 -5.93 -0.78 3.81
CA ALA A 113 -6.41 0.49 4.34
C ALA A 113 -7.95 0.59 4.32
N LEU A 114 -8.63 0.08 3.29
CA LEU A 114 -10.09 0.03 3.20
C LEU A 114 -10.65 -0.98 4.20
N ARG A 115 -10.03 -2.17 4.35
CA ARG A 115 -10.42 -3.14 5.39
C ARG A 115 -10.19 -2.57 6.79
N LEU A 116 -9.11 -1.83 7.01
CA LEU A 116 -8.83 -1.19 8.29
C LEU A 116 -9.81 -0.05 8.58
N ARG A 117 -10.11 0.80 7.59
CA ARG A 117 -11.13 1.85 7.72
C ARG A 117 -12.53 1.27 7.95
N LYS A 118 -12.92 0.21 7.22
CA LYS A 118 -14.18 -0.50 7.45
C LYS A 118 -14.24 -1.08 8.86
N LYS A 119 -13.18 -1.75 9.31
CA LYS A 119 -13.11 -2.27 10.69
C LYS A 119 -13.15 -1.17 11.75
N GLN A 120 -12.51 -0.02 11.50
CA GLN A 120 -12.57 1.13 12.40
C GLN A 120 -13.98 1.71 12.43
N GLN A 121 -14.62 1.92 11.29
CA GLN A 121 -16.01 2.39 11.21
C GLN A 121 -16.98 1.42 11.88
N GLU A 122 -16.82 0.11 11.67
CA GLU A 122 -17.63 -0.92 12.35
C GLU A 122 -17.44 -0.87 13.87
N LEU A 123 -16.21 -0.71 14.35
CA LEU A 123 -15.92 -0.54 15.77
C LEU A 123 -16.53 0.77 16.30
N GLU A 124 -16.40 1.88 15.59
CA GLU A 124 -16.96 3.18 15.98
C GLU A 124 -18.50 3.15 16.02
N MET A 125 -19.14 2.52 15.03
CA MET A 125 -20.59 2.31 15.02
C MET A 125 -21.02 1.43 16.19
N LEU A 126 -20.30 0.34 16.47
CA LEU A 126 -20.57 -0.50 17.64
C LEU A 126 -20.42 0.31 18.93
N MET A 127 -19.36 1.12 19.08
CA MET A 127 -19.14 1.95 20.26
C MET A 127 -20.12 3.11 20.39
N GLN A 128 -20.91 3.43 19.36
CA GLN A 128 -22.04 4.37 19.48
C GLN A 128 -23.29 3.75 20.09
N ILE A 129 -23.45 2.43 20.00
CA ILE A 129 -24.61 1.71 20.54
C ILE A 129 -24.48 1.57 22.06
N PRO A 130 -25.42 2.12 22.86
CA PRO A 130 -25.44 1.95 24.31
C PRO A 130 -25.52 0.47 24.71
N PRO A 131 -24.94 0.05 25.85
CA PRO A 131 -25.06 -1.33 26.33
C PRO A 131 -26.50 -1.83 26.45
N SER A 132 -27.44 -0.96 26.83
CA SER A 132 -28.88 -1.28 26.91
C SER A 132 -29.54 -1.59 25.56
N GLU A 133 -28.95 -1.16 24.45
CA GLU A 133 -29.49 -1.34 23.09
C GLU A 133 -28.65 -2.30 22.25
N PHE A 134 -27.54 -2.80 22.81
CA PHE A 134 -26.59 -3.66 22.11
C PHE A 134 -27.24 -4.88 21.45
N PHE A 135 -28.17 -5.57 22.11
CA PHE A 135 -28.83 -6.76 21.52
C PHE A 135 -29.97 -6.42 20.55
N LYS A 136 -30.40 -5.16 20.49
CA LYS A 136 -31.46 -4.70 19.59
C LYS A 136 -30.88 -4.13 18.30
N GLU A 137 -29.83 -3.33 18.41
CA GLU A 137 -29.28 -2.55 17.30
C GLU A 137 -27.98 -3.10 16.72
N SER A 138 -27.26 -3.95 17.46
CA SER A 138 -26.01 -4.52 16.94
C SER A 138 -26.27 -5.34 15.69
N PRO A 139 -25.50 -5.16 14.60
CA PRO A 139 -25.69 -5.89 13.35
C PRO A 139 -25.57 -7.42 13.51
N GLU A 140 -24.94 -7.91 14.58
CA GLU A 140 -24.85 -9.35 14.87
C GLU A 140 -26.17 -9.92 15.47
N PHE A 141 -27.00 -9.07 16.10
CA PHE A 141 -28.16 -9.49 16.90
C PHE A 141 -29.48 -8.87 16.48
N ALA A 142 -29.46 -7.83 15.65
CA ALA A 142 -30.64 -7.18 15.14
C ALA A 142 -31.56 -8.20 14.47
N GLY A 143 -32.79 -8.31 14.98
CA GLY A 143 -33.81 -9.25 14.48
C GLY A 143 -33.67 -10.71 14.95
N ARG A 144 -32.72 -11.01 15.84
CA ARG A 144 -32.51 -12.39 16.36
C ARG A 144 -33.31 -12.72 17.62
N PHE A 145 -33.70 -11.71 18.40
CA PHE A 145 -34.39 -11.92 19.68
C PHE A 145 -35.76 -11.27 19.64
N ASP A 146 -36.78 -11.97 20.13
CA ASP A 146 -38.18 -11.54 20.06
C ASP A 146 -38.56 -10.59 21.20
N THR A 147 -38.03 -10.84 22.40
CA THR A 147 -38.38 -10.08 23.61
C THR A 147 -37.15 -9.77 24.45
N PHE A 148 -37.20 -8.63 25.11
CA PHE A 148 -36.11 -8.08 25.92
C PHE A 148 -36.62 -7.66 27.29
N ASP A 149 -35.77 -7.80 28.31
CA ASP A 149 -36.03 -7.33 29.67
C ASP A 149 -35.82 -5.81 29.80
N ALA A 150 -36.13 -5.23 30.96
CA ALA A 150 -36.00 -3.80 31.27
C ALA A 150 -34.58 -3.25 31.07
N ASN A 151 -33.56 -4.12 31.19
CA ASN A 151 -32.16 -3.78 30.96
C ASN A 151 -31.70 -3.98 29.50
N GLY A 152 -32.63 -4.28 28.58
CA GLY A 152 -32.33 -4.56 27.17
C GLY A 152 -31.72 -5.93 26.90
N PHE A 153 -31.77 -6.84 27.87
CA PHE A 153 -31.24 -8.20 27.75
C PHE A 153 -32.27 -9.13 27.10
N PRO A 154 -31.91 -9.95 26.09
CA PRO A 154 -32.88 -10.81 25.41
C PRO A 154 -33.39 -11.90 26.35
N THR A 155 -34.70 -12.18 26.27
CA THR A 155 -35.39 -13.18 27.11
C THR A 155 -35.89 -14.37 26.29
N LEU A 156 -36.44 -14.12 25.11
CA LEU A 156 -36.81 -15.14 24.11
C LEU A 156 -36.01 -15.00 22.81
N GLU A 157 -35.73 -16.15 22.20
CA GLU A 157 -35.10 -16.34 20.88
C GLU A 157 -35.95 -17.36 20.11
N ASP A 158 -36.47 -16.99 18.93
CA ASP A 158 -37.33 -17.84 18.08
C ASP A 158 -38.54 -18.44 18.82
N GLY A 159 -39.16 -17.66 19.73
CA GLY A 159 -40.29 -18.11 20.54
C GLY A 159 -39.96 -19.12 21.66
N GLU A 160 -38.69 -19.50 21.85
CA GLU A 160 -38.22 -20.34 22.95
C GLU A 160 -37.50 -19.50 24.03
N SER A 161 -37.62 -19.90 25.30
CA SER A 161 -36.87 -19.26 26.38
C SER A 161 -35.38 -19.60 26.30
N LEU A 162 -34.52 -18.57 26.32
CA LEU A 162 -33.06 -18.76 26.22
C LEU A 162 -32.50 -19.72 27.28
N LYS A 163 -31.72 -20.71 26.85
CA LYS A 163 -31.08 -21.69 27.73
C LYS A 163 -30.04 -21.00 28.63
N LYS A 164 -29.83 -21.52 29.86
CA LYS A 164 -28.86 -20.95 30.83
C LYS A 164 -27.46 -20.76 30.24
N SER A 165 -27.02 -21.66 29.36
CA SER A 165 -25.73 -21.57 28.66
C SER A 165 -25.68 -20.44 27.63
N GLN A 166 -26.75 -20.21 26.87
CA GLN A 166 -26.87 -19.10 25.92
C GLN A 166 -26.93 -17.76 26.64
N ARG A 167 -27.76 -17.64 27.69
CA ARG A 167 -27.81 -16.42 28.53
C ARG A 167 -26.43 -16.05 29.09
N LYS A 168 -25.65 -17.03 29.56
CA LYS A 168 -24.29 -16.80 30.05
C LYS A 168 -23.33 -16.32 28.94
N LYS A 169 -23.48 -16.81 27.70
CA LYS A 169 -22.69 -16.34 26.54
C LYS A 169 -23.05 -14.90 26.16
N LEU A 170 -24.34 -14.58 26.12
CA LEU A 170 -24.83 -13.24 25.83
C LEU A 170 -24.39 -12.25 26.92
N ALA A 171 -24.51 -12.60 28.20
CA ALA A 171 -24.02 -11.79 29.30
C ALA A 171 -22.53 -11.47 29.20
N LYS A 172 -21.69 -12.43 28.78
CA LYS A 172 -20.27 -12.19 28.53
C LYS A 172 -20.03 -11.24 27.36
N LYS A 173 -20.83 -11.34 26.28
CA LYS A 173 -20.73 -10.42 25.15
C LYS A 173 -21.12 -8.99 25.55
N LEU A 174 -22.20 -8.85 26.34
CA LEU A 174 -22.64 -7.55 26.86
C LEU A 174 -21.57 -6.91 27.77
N ALA A 175 -21.03 -7.66 28.73
CA ALA A 175 -19.97 -7.16 29.62
C ALA A 175 -18.70 -6.75 28.86
N LYS A 176 -18.36 -7.44 27.76
CA LYS A 176 -17.25 -7.04 26.89
C LYS A 176 -17.54 -5.73 26.16
N HIS A 177 -18.78 -5.57 25.66
CA HIS A 177 -19.23 -4.35 25.00
C HIS A 177 -19.22 -3.16 25.96
N GLU A 178 -19.81 -3.32 27.15
CA GLU A 178 -19.85 -2.30 28.19
C GLU A 178 -18.45 -1.79 28.59
N ASN A 179 -17.49 -2.70 28.79
CA ASN A 179 -16.10 -2.33 29.07
C ASN A 179 -15.45 -1.56 27.90
N SER A 180 -15.71 -1.98 26.66
CA SER A 180 -15.15 -1.35 25.46
C SER A 180 -15.76 0.03 25.22
N TYR A 181 -17.08 0.13 25.35
CA TYR A 181 -17.87 1.37 25.28
C TYR A 181 -17.39 2.38 26.32
N ALA A 182 -17.30 1.97 27.60
CA ALA A 182 -16.82 2.83 28.68
C ALA A 182 -15.39 3.35 28.43
N LYS A 183 -14.50 2.51 27.91
CA LYS A 183 -13.12 2.89 27.57
C LYS A 183 -13.05 3.86 26.39
N TYR A 184 -13.85 3.60 25.34
CA TYR A 184 -13.92 4.44 24.15
C TYR A 184 -14.39 5.86 24.50
N TRP A 185 -15.49 5.98 25.23
CA TRP A 185 -16.04 7.28 25.61
C TRP A 185 -15.18 8.02 26.65
N LYS A 186 -14.56 7.32 27.62
CA LYS A 186 -13.56 7.94 28.51
C LYS A 186 -12.37 8.54 27.77
N THR A 187 -11.88 7.85 26.74
CA THR A 187 -10.72 8.32 25.96
C THR A 187 -11.07 9.53 25.12
N ARG A 188 -12.31 9.61 24.59
CA ARG A 188 -12.82 10.77 23.85
C ARG A 188 -13.05 11.97 24.74
N ASP A 189 -13.61 11.78 25.94
CA ASP A 189 -13.87 12.83 26.92
C ASP A 189 -12.56 13.46 27.44
N ASN A 190 -11.53 12.63 27.69
CA ASN A 190 -10.20 13.10 28.10
C ASN A 190 -9.34 13.69 26.96
N GLY A 191 -9.83 13.65 25.72
CA GLY A 191 -9.13 14.12 24.53
C GLY A 191 -9.59 15.49 24.02
N GLN A 192 -10.51 16.14 24.74
CA GLN A 192 -10.92 17.54 24.54
C GLN A 192 -10.19 18.50 25.49
#